data_AF-A0A918XAG2-F1
#
_entry.id   AF-A0A918XAG2-F1
#
_cell.length_a   1.000
_cell.length_b   1.000
_cell.length_c   1.000
_cell.angle_alpha   90.00
_cell.angle_beta   90.00
_cell.angle_gamma   90.00
#
_symmetry.space_group_name_H-M   'P 1'
#
loop_
_entity.id
_entity.type
_entity.pdbx_description
1 polymer ?
#
loop_
_entity_poly.entity_id
_entity_poly.type
_entity_poly.pdbx_seq_one_letter_code
_entity_poly.pdbx_strand_id
1 'polypeptide(L)'
;MNDTPVVVLTALNLEYEAVREKLTSPEPYLHPRGTLFEVGTLPGGRGRVALALTGKGNQSSAVLTERAIQEFSPAALFFVGVAGALWDTPLGDVVVATHVYAYHGGTSEDDGLKARPRAWESPHGISQTAQHLARLGTWCRHAPAQQDRPHVHFGPIAAGEVVQNSRVSHEAAWIRQTYNDALAVEMEGAGIAQAGHLSGTPVAVVRGISDRADGEKATEADRAWQPVAAANAADFALELAGELVGTEEPSSMREKKDPRDTGNVTNTSNGTVGVQAGHVSGGTFHVSLPASGAAPDVVAELDSLREGLAQERSAGRIDEETYEAASEELDTASKGIEEGTPEGKKSSILALKRLWGLLGDLASLGARIAPLISAVKGTS
;
A
#
# COMPACT_ATOMS: atom_id res chain seq x y z
N MET A 1 -14.34 4.12 -15.05
CA MET A 1 -13.13 4.92 -14.75
C MET A 1 -12.73 4.55 -13.34
N ASN A 2 -11.52 4.02 -13.15
CA ASN A 2 -11.01 3.75 -11.81
C ASN A 2 -11.07 5.06 -11.00
N ASP A 3 -11.79 5.00 -9.88
CA ASP A 3 -11.95 6.14 -8.98
C ASP A 3 -10.74 6.31 -8.04
N THR A 4 -9.80 5.36 -8.09
CA THR A 4 -8.57 5.36 -7.30
C THR A 4 -7.64 6.46 -7.77
N PRO A 5 -7.34 7.47 -6.94
CA PRO A 5 -6.51 8.59 -7.35
C PRO A 5 -5.02 8.22 -7.32
N VAL A 6 -4.22 9.00 -8.04
CA VAL A 6 -2.79 9.15 -7.74
C VAL A 6 -2.66 10.26 -6.68
N VAL A 7 -1.89 10.02 -5.63
CA VAL A 7 -1.57 11.08 -4.66
C VAL A 7 -0.29 11.77 -5.10
N VAL A 8 -0.29 13.10 -5.13
CA VAL A 8 0.91 13.91 -5.35
C VAL A 8 1.21 14.70 -4.09
N LEU A 9 2.42 14.54 -3.56
CA LEU A 9 2.93 15.30 -2.42
C LEU A 9 4.04 16.24 -2.88
N THR A 10 4.08 17.43 -2.30
CA THR A 10 5.12 18.44 -2.54
C THR A 10 5.59 19.04 -1.21
N ALA A 11 6.81 19.59 -1.16
CA ALA A 11 7.37 20.14 0.08
C ALA A 11 7.21 21.66 0.18
N LEU A 12 7.20 22.37 -0.95
CA LEU A 12 7.16 23.83 -1.05
C LEU A 12 5.91 24.34 -1.79
N ASN A 13 5.45 25.54 -1.45
CA ASN A 13 4.31 26.17 -2.13
C ASN A 13 4.54 26.31 -3.65
N LEU A 14 5.74 26.67 -4.09
CA LEU A 14 6.03 26.78 -5.53
C LEU A 14 5.87 25.43 -6.26
N GLU A 15 6.21 24.32 -5.60
CA GLU A 15 6.08 22.97 -6.15
C GLU A 15 4.61 22.56 -6.17
N TYR A 16 3.89 22.88 -5.09
CA TYR A 16 2.44 22.70 -5.00
C TYR A 16 1.71 23.44 -6.12
N GLU A 17 2.03 24.72 -6.32
CA GLU A 17 1.46 25.57 -7.38
C GLU A 17 1.76 24.99 -8.76
N ALA A 18 3.00 24.57 -9.02
CA ALA A 18 3.40 23.95 -10.30
C ALA A 18 2.58 22.70 -10.65
N VAL A 19 2.21 21.89 -9.66
CA VAL A 19 1.31 20.74 -9.86
C VAL A 19 -0.14 21.21 -10.02
N ARG A 20 -0.60 22.08 -9.12
CA ARG A 20 -1.99 22.56 -9.05
C ARG A 20 -2.46 23.24 -10.33
N GLU A 21 -1.61 24.08 -10.94
CA GLU A 21 -1.92 24.80 -12.19
C GLU A 21 -2.22 23.86 -13.37
N LYS A 22 -1.76 22.61 -13.29
CA LYS A 22 -1.95 21.59 -14.34
C LYS A 22 -3.15 20.69 -14.07
N LEU A 23 -3.80 20.80 -12.90
CA LEU A 23 -5.00 20.06 -12.56
C LEU A 23 -6.26 20.77 -13.07
N THR A 24 -7.24 19.99 -13.53
CA THR A 24 -8.56 20.48 -13.90
C THR A 24 -9.48 20.45 -12.68
N SER A 25 -10.04 21.61 -12.35
CA SER A 25 -10.99 21.84 -11.25
C SER A 25 -10.56 21.23 -9.90
N PRO A 26 -9.39 21.61 -9.33
CA PRO A 26 -9.00 21.15 -8.00
C PRO A 26 -9.95 21.73 -6.94
N GLU A 27 -10.54 20.86 -6.14
CA GLU A 27 -11.42 21.22 -5.03
C GLU A 27 -10.77 20.89 -3.68
N PRO A 28 -10.93 21.75 -2.65
CA PRO A 28 -10.37 21.50 -1.34
C PRO A 28 -11.05 20.29 -0.67
N TYR A 29 -10.23 19.43 -0.08
CA TYR A 29 -10.64 18.27 0.69
C TYR A 29 -9.95 18.29 2.07
N LEU A 30 -10.72 18.59 3.11
CA LEU A 30 -10.20 18.66 4.48
C LEU A 30 -10.27 17.30 5.16
N HIS A 31 -9.11 16.68 5.38
CA HIS A 31 -9.02 15.44 6.13
C HIS A 31 -9.40 15.67 7.61
N PRO A 32 -10.07 14.73 8.30
CA PRO A 32 -10.55 14.89 9.69
C PRO A 32 -9.46 15.27 10.71
N ARG A 33 -8.20 14.92 10.43
CA ARG A 33 -7.02 15.30 11.24
C ARG A 33 -6.32 16.60 10.78
N GLY A 34 -7.00 17.44 10.00
CA GLY A 34 -6.57 18.79 9.67
C GLY A 34 -5.63 18.96 8.47
N THR A 35 -5.27 17.88 7.75
CA THR A 35 -4.52 18.03 6.48
C THR A 35 -5.47 18.49 5.39
N LEU A 36 -5.11 19.57 4.69
CA LEU A 36 -5.82 20.03 3.52
C LEU A 36 -5.20 19.39 2.28
N PHE A 37 -6.02 18.64 1.55
CA PHE A 37 -5.72 18.19 0.21
C PHE A 37 -6.49 19.06 -0.79
N GLU A 38 -6.05 19.07 -2.04
CA GLU A 38 -6.87 19.46 -3.17
C GLU A 38 -7.03 18.27 -4.10
N VAL A 39 -8.27 17.96 -4.47
CA VAL A 39 -8.59 16.83 -5.34
C VAL A 39 -9.08 17.38 -6.67
N GLY A 40 -8.34 17.08 -7.73
CA GLY A 40 -8.68 17.48 -9.09
C GLY A 40 -8.55 16.31 -10.06
N THR A 41 -8.58 16.62 -11.34
CA THR A 41 -8.39 15.62 -12.41
C THR A 41 -7.25 16.00 -13.34
N LEU A 42 -6.58 15.00 -13.90
CA LEU A 42 -5.64 15.22 -15.00
C LEU A 42 -6.39 15.77 -16.23
N PRO A 43 -5.73 16.60 -17.06
CA PRO A 43 -6.31 17.09 -18.30
C PRO A 43 -6.90 15.97 -19.15
N GLY A 44 -8.10 16.20 -19.71
CA GLY A 44 -8.84 15.21 -20.48
C GLY A 44 -9.54 14.14 -19.63
N GLY A 45 -9.61 14.29 -18.30
CA GLY A 45 -10.28 13.35 -17.42
C GLY A 45 -9.54 12.02 -17.27
N ARG A 46 -8.22 12.00 -17.55
CA ARG A 46 -7.40 10.77 -17.59
C ARG A 46 -7.20 10.09 -16.22
N GLY A 47 -7.51 10.76 -15.12
CA GLY A 47 -7.38 10.23 -13.77
C GLY A 47 -7.59 11.28 -12.70
N ARG A 48 -7.89 10.85 -11.47
CA ARG A 48 -8.02 11.72 -10.29
C ARG A 48 -6.66 11.92 -9.62
N VAL A 49 -6.39 13.13 -9.14
CA VAL A 49 -5.17 13.46 -8.40
C VAL A 49 -5.54 14.12 -7.08
N ALA A 50 -5.01 13.60 -5.97
CA ALA A 50 -5.08 14.23 -4.66
C ALA A 50 -3.72 14.87 -4.35
N LEU A 51 -3.68 16.19 -4.24
CA LEU A 51 -2.49 16.99 -4.03
C LEU A 51 -2.43 17.50 -2.58
N ALA A 52 -1.27 17.41 -1.92
CA ALA A 52 -1.05 18.05 -0.63
C ALA A 52 0.40 18.52 -0.43
N LEU A 53 0.55 19.51 0.44
CA LEU A 53 1.83 20.03 0.90
C LEU A 53 2.29 19.30 2.17
N THR A 54 3.49 18.74 2.15
CA THR A 54 4.08 18.06 3.31
C THR A 54 4.86 18.98 4.22
N GLY A 55 5.35 20.09 3.68
CA GLY A 55 6.44 20.85 4.28
C GLY A 55 7.77 20.10 4.18
N LYS A 56 8.79 20.67 4.82
CA LYS A 56 10.17 20.19 4.74
C LYS A 56 10.49 19.11 5.76
N GLY A 57 11.44 18.24 5.43
CA GLY A 57 12.00 17.19 6.28
C GLY A 57 11.35 15.81 6.14
N ASN A 58 12.08 14.76 6.51
CA ASN A 58 11.62 13.37 6.31
C ASN A 58 10.53 12.96 7.32
N GLN A 59 10.50 13.58 8.50
CA GLN A 59 9.54 13.21 9.56
C GLN A 59 8.10 13.62 9.20
N SER A 60 7.92 14.89 8.80
CA SER A 60 6.62 15.44 8.40
C SER A 60 6.10 14.75 7.14
N SER A 61 6.97 14.59 6.15
CA SER A 61 6.65 13.93 4.87
C SER A 61 6.26 12.46 5.06
N ALA A 62 6.93 11.69 5.93
CA ALA A 62 6.52 10.32 6.24
C ALA A 62 5.11 10.25 6.86
N VAL A 63 4.82 11.09 7.85
CA VAL A 63 3.51 11.12 8.53
C VAL A 63 2.38 11.52 7.58
N LEU A 64 2.63 12.50 6.71
CA LEU A 64 1.63 12.97 5.76
C LEU A 64 1.44 12.02 4.58
N THR A 65 2.50 11.30 4.19
CA THR A 65 2.41 10.19 3.23
C THR A 65 1.51 9.09 3.75
N GLU A 66 1.75 8.60 4.96
CA GLU A 66 0.91 7.55 5.57
C GLU A 66 -0.54 8.02 5.68
N ARG A 67 -0.77 9.27 6.08
CA ARG A 67 -2.12 9.84 6.14
C ARG A 67 -2.80 9.87 4.78
N ALA A 68 -2.09 10.29 3.73
CA ALA A 68 -2.64 10.32 2.38
C ALA A 68 -2.94 8.92 1.85
N ILE A 69 -2.08 7.94 2.17
CA ILE A 69 -2.28 6.54 1.80
C ILE A 69 -3.53 5.97 2.46
N GLN A 70 -3.69 6.19 3.78
CA GLN A 70 -4.86 5.73 4.53
C GLN A 70 -6.16 6.38 4.03
N GLU A 71 -6.11 7.66 3.68
CA GLU A 71 -7.28 8.41 3.22
C GLU A 71 -7.71 8.01 1.81
N PHE A 72 -6.76 7.88 0.88
CA PHE A 72 -7.08 7.78 -0.55
C PHE A 72 -6.85 6.39 -1.15
N SER A 73 -6.15 5.48 -0.45
CA SER A 73 -5.73 4.17 -0.97
C SER A 73 -5.20 4.26 -2.42
N PRO A 74 -4.21 5.13 -2.69
CA PRO A 74 -3.89 5.55 -4.04
C PRO A 74 -3.25 4.44 -4.88
N ALA A 75 -3.44 4.53 -6.20
CA ALA A 75 -2.82 3.61 -7.16
C ALA A 75 -1.29 3.75 -7.16
N ALA A 76 -0.82 4.99 -6.98
CA ALA A 76 0.57 5.33 -6.76
C ALA A 76 0.65 6.65 -5.99
N LEU A 77 1.78 6.87 -5.33
CA LEU A 77 2.09 8.13 -4.67
C LEU A 77 3.35 8.75 -5.26
N PHE A 78 3.23 9.98 -5.73
CA PHE A 78 4.34 10.72 -6.33
C PHE A 78 4.77 11.82 -5.39
N PHE A 79 6.07 11.90 -5.16
CA PHE A 79 6.66 13.03 -4.48
C PHE A 79 7.40 13.90 -5.49
N VAL A 80 6.89 15.11 -5.68
CA VAL A 80 7.24 16.00 -6.78
C VAL A 80 7.80 17.30 -6.21
N GLY A 81 8.85 17.83 -6.82
CA GLY A 81 9.43 19.11 -6.41
C GLY A 81 10.83 19.34 -6.94
N VAL A 82 11.62 20.16 -6.25
CA VAL A 82 12.97 20.54 -6.68
C VAL A 82 14.06 19.86 -5.87
N ALA A 83 15.24 19.68 -6.48
CA ALA A 83 16.44 19.17 -5.81
C ALA A 83 17.69 19.92 -6.28
N GLY A 84 18.76 19.81 -5.50
CA GLY A 84 20.09 20.23 -5.93
C GLY A 84 20.82 19.11 -6.67
N ALA A 85 21.54 19.42 -7.76
CA ALA A 85 22.41 18.47 -8.43
C ALA A 85 23.67 18.19 -7.60
N LEU A 86 24.06 16.92 -7.52
CA LEU A 86 25.32 16.51 -6.86
C LEU A 86 26.52 16.48 -7.82
N TRP A 87 26.24 16.43 -9.12
CA TRP A 87 27.22 16.37 -10.21
C TRP A 87 26.87 17.40 -11.30
N ASP A 88 27.05 17.03 -12.57
CA ASP A 88 26.85 17.90 -13.72
C ASP A 88 25.44 17.80 -14.33
N THR A 89 24.45 17.32 -13.56
CA THR A 89 23.05 17.28 -14.03
C THR A 89 22.58 18.71 -14.33
N PRO A 90 22.13 19.02 -15.56
CA PRO A 90 21.76 20.37 -15.95
C PRO A 90 20.60 20.95 -15.11
N LEU A 91 20.62 22.26 -14.89
CA LEU A 91 19.50 22.96 -14.28
C LEU A 91 18.26 22.87 -15.18
N GLY A 92 17.09 22.66 -14.58
CA GLY A 92 15.83 22.45 -15.29
C GLY A 92 15.58 21.01 -15.74
N ASP A 93 16.61 20.15 -15.80
CA ASP A 93 16.39 18.73 -16.09
C ASP A 93 15.65 18.03 -14.94
N VAL A 94 15.02 16.90 -15.26
CA VAL A 94 14.25 16.09 -14.31
C VAL A 94 15.06 14.86 -13.92
N VAL A 95 15.13 14.57 -12.64
CA VAL A 95 15.67 13.31 -12.09
C VAL A 95 14.51 12.50 -11.52
N VAL A 96 14.35 11.28 -12.02
CA VAL A 96 13.44 10.27 -11.45
C VAL A 96 14.28 9.30 -10.62
N ALA A 97 13.95 9.18 -9.34
CA ALA A 97 14.70 8.32 -8.44
C ALA A 97 14.61 6.85 -8.88
N THR A 98 15.76 6.21 -9.13
CA THR A 98 15.82 4.73 -9.18
C THR A 98 15.86 4.16 -7.76
N HIS A 99 16.53 4.86 -6.86
CA HIS A 99 16.59 4.59 -5.43
C HIS A 99 16.55 5.90 -4.65
N VAL A 100 16.05 5.86 -3.43
CA VAL A 100 16.21 6.96 -2.47
C VAL A 100 17.15 6.51 -1.36
N TYR A 101 18.21 7.26 -1.10
CA TYR A 101 19.13 7.02 0.02
C TYR A 101 18.82 7.93 1.20
N ALA A 102 18.63 7.37 2.40
CA ALA A 102 18.67 8.15 3.64
C ALA A 102 20.13 8.37 4.06
N TYR A 103 20.70 9.53 3.70
CA TYR A 103 22.16 9.70 3.80
C TYR A 103 22.68 9.94 5.22
N HIS A 104 21.82 10.27 6.18
CA HIS A 104 22.21 10.53 7.57
C HIS A 104 22.40 9.27 8.43
N GLY A 105 22.02 8.09 7.95
CA GLY A 105 22.15 6.85 8.72
C GLY A 105 23.62 6.46 8.94
N GLY A 106 24.03 6.29 10.19
CA GLY A 106 25.41 5.89 10.50
C GLY A 106 25.70 5.60 11.97
N THR A 107 26.95 5.25 12.26
CA THR A 107 27.50 5.07 13.61
C THR A 107 28.70 5.99 13.78
N SER A 108 28.75 6.71 14.89
CA SER A 108 29.88 7.58 15.24
C SER A 108 30.84 6.80 16.12
N GLU A 109 32.07 6.61 15.65
CA GLU A 109 33.17 5.91 16.35
C GLU A 109 34.41 6.82 16.42
N ASP A 110 35.43 6.42 17.20
CA ASP A 110 36.67 7.19 17.37
C ASP A 110 37.44 7.39 16.05
N ASP A 111 37.25 6.48 15.09
CA ASP A 111 37.85 6.55 13.74
C ASP A 111 36.95 7.27 12.71
N GLY A 112 35.78 7.77 13.12
CA GLY A 112 34.89 8.60 12.31
C GLY A 112 33.45 8.09 12.18
N LEU A 113 32.68 8.76 11.33
CA LEU A 113 31.31 8.36 11.00
C LEU A 113 31.33 7.21 9.98
N LYS A 114 30.62 6.12 10.28
CA LYS A 114 30.48 4.94 9.40
C LYS A 114 29.05 4.86 8.88
N ALA A 115 28.90 4.79 7.57
CA ALA A 115 27.60 4.84 6.93
C ALA A 115 26.80 3.57 7.21
N ARG A 116 25.51 3.74 7.49
CA ARG A 116 24.50 2.67 7.52
C ARG A 116 23.35 3.08 6.61
N PRO A 117 23.58 3.04 5.29
CA PRO A 117 22.63 3.56 4.33
C PRO A 117 21.34 2.74 4.37
N ARG A 118 20.21 3.44 4.34
CA ARG A 118 18.92 2.83 3.99
C ARG A 118 18.61 3.27 2.57
N ALA A 119 18.22 2.30 1.75
CA ALA A 119 17.88 2.51 0.35
C ALA A 119 16.48 1.94 0.09
N TRP A 120 15.68 2.67 -0.67
CA TRP A 120 14.39 2.19 -1.17
C TRP A 120 14.39 2.27 -2.69
N GLU A 121 14.24 1.12 -3.34
CA GLU A 121 14.17 1.05 -4.81
C GLU A 121 12.81 1.54 -5.30
N SER A 122 12.79 2.17 -6.47
CA SER A 122 11.54 2.50 -7.13
C SER A 122 10.82 1.23 -7.60
N PRO A 123 9.49 1.12 -7.40
CA PRO A 123 8.72 -0.01 -7.90
C PRO A 123 8.90 -0.22 -9.39
N HIS A 124 9.11 -1.49 -9.79
CA HIS A 124 9.44 -1.85 -11.18
C HIS A 124 8.44 -1.31 -12.20
N GLY A 125 7.13 -1.42 -11.94
CA GLY A 125 6.08 -0.96 -12.85
C GLY A 125 6.15 0.55 -13.12
N ILE A 126 6.25 1.36 -12.07
CA ILE A 126 6.41 2.82 -12.18
C ILE A 126 7.69 3.16 -12.95
N SER A 127 8.81 2.50 -12.60
CA SER A 127 10.09 2.71 -13.26
C SER A 127 10.04 2.40 -14.77
N GLN A 128 9.40 1.30 -15.18
CA GLN A 128 9.25 0.96 -16.60
C GLN A 128 8.41 1.99 -17.36
N THR A 129 7.29 2.42 -16.78
CA THR A 129 6.43 3.44 -17.39
C THR A 129 7.14 4.78 -17.49
N ALA A 130 7.86 5.20 -16.45
CA ALA A 130 8.63 6.44 -16.46
C ALA A 130 9.73 6.43 -17.54
N GLN A 131 10.49 5.33 -17.66
CA GLN A 131 11.50 5.18 -18.71
C GLN A 131 10.89 5.16 -20.12
N HIS A 132 9.73 4.53 -20.28
CA HIS A 132 8.99 4.55 -21.55
C HIS A 132 8.55 5.97 -21.92
N LEU A 133 7.94 6.69 -20.98
CA LEU A 133 7.52 8.08 -21.15
C LEU A 133 8.68 9.00 -21.52
N ALA A 134 9.83 8.85 -20.83
CA ALA A 134 11.04 9.60 -21.14
C ALA A 134 11.54 9.34 -22.57
N ARG A 135 11.52 8.08 -23.04
CA ARG A 135 11.90 7.72 -24.43
C ARG A 135 10.95 8.31 -25.47
N LEU A 136 9.65 8.38 -25.16
CA LEU A 136 8.67 8.98 -26.07
C LEU A 136 8.81 10.50 -26.14
N GLY A 137 9.29 11.14 -25.07
CA GLY A 137 9.44 12.61 -25.01
C GLY A 137 8.11 13.37 -25.06
N THR A 138 7.00 12.70 -24.76
CA THR A 138 5.63 13.26 -24.86
C THR A 138 5.21 14.08 -23.64
N TRP A 139 6.04 14.11 -22.60
CA TRP A 139 5.79 14.83 -21.35
C TRP A 139 6.07 16.34 -21.44
N CYS A 140 6.93 16.77 -22.37
CA CYS A 140 7.34 18.18 -22.52
C CYS A 140 6.65 18.91 -23.70
N ARG A 141 5.42 18.51 -24.07
CA ARG A 141 4.72 19.01 -25.30
C ARG A 141 4.53 20.53 -25.38
N HIS A 142 4.57 21.23 -24.24
CA HIS A 142 4.35 22.68 -24.17
C HIS A 142 5.64 23.49 -23.92
N ALA A 143 6.82 22.87 -23.97
CA ALA A 143 8.08 23.61 -23.87
C ALA A 143 8.19 24.58 -25.06
N PRO A 144 8.51 25.87 -24.84
CA PRO A 144 8.67 26.85 -25.90
C PRO A 144 9.70 26.36 -26.93
N ALA A 145 9.41 26.53 -28.22
CA ALA A 145 10.26 26.05 -29.32
C ALA A 145 11.70 26.64 -29.34
N GLN A 146 12.00 27.60 -28.47
CA GLN A 146 13.27 28.32 -28.37
C GLN A 146 14.13 27.92 -27.15
N GLN A 147 13.66 26.99 -26.31
CA GLN A 147 14.46 26.44 -25.21
C GLN A 147 14.89 25.01 -25.53
N ASP A 148 16.12 24.66 -25.16
CA ASP A 148 16.54 23.26 -25.15
C ASP A 148 15.57 22.47 -24.26
N ARG A 149 15.09 21.34 -24.79
CA ARG A 149 14.13 20.51 -24.05
C ARG A 149 14.83 19.92 -22.83
N PRO A 150 14.20 19.99 -21.64
CA PRO A 150 14.75 19.33 -20.47
C PRO A 150 14.83 17.82 -20.69
N HIS A 151 15.90 17.21 -20.20
CA HIS A 151 16.08 15.76 -20.23
C HIS A 151 15.58 15.11 -18.93
N VAL A 152 15.30 13.82 -19.01
CA VAL A 152 14.96 12.99 -17.86
C VAL A 152 16.12 12.05 -17.57
N HIS A 153 16.64 12.13 -16.37
CA HIS A 153 17.70 11.28 -15.85
C HIS A 153 17.12 10.29 -14.85
N PHE A 154 17.62 9.06 -14.88
CA PHE A 154 17.24 8.01 -13.93
C PHE A 154 18.45 7.69 -13.07
N GLY A 155 18.35 7.93 -11.77
CA GLY A 155 19.43 7.62 -10.83
C GLY A 155 19.02 7.83 -9.39
N PRO A 156 19.88 7.48 -8.42
CA PRO A 156 19.55 7.63 -7.02
C PRO A 156 19.41 9.10 -6.59
N ILE A 157 18.60 9.33 -5.58
CA ILE A 157 18.45 10.63 -4.92
C ILE A 157 18.81 10.49 -3.44
N ALA A 158 19.69 11.34 -2.93
CA ALA A 158 20.06 11.39 -1.53
C ALA A 158 19.11 12.32 -0.75
N ALA A 159 18.46 11.80 0.29
CA ALA A 159 17.49 12.51 1.12
C ALA A 159 17.96 12.62 2.57
N GLY A 160 17.83 13.81 3.18
CA GLY A 160 18.23 14.05 4.57
C GLY A 160 17.77 15.38 5.15
N GLU A 161 18.04 15.68 6.41
CA GLU A 161 17.50 16.87 7.09
C GLU A 161 18.27 18.18 6.88
N VAL A 162 19.32 18.19 6.05
CA VAL A 162 20.19 19.36 5.83
C VAL A 162 20.02 19.88 4.41
N VAL A 163 19.85 21.20 4.28
CA VAL A 163 19.94 21.88 2.99
C VAL A 163 21.40 21.84 2.54
N GLN A 164 21.73 20.93 1.62
CA GLN A 164 23.06 20.86 1.05
C GLN A 164 23.32 22.06 0.13
N ASN A 165 24.24 22.94 0.53
CA ASN A 165 24.64 24.11 -0.24
C ASN A 165 26.13 24.42 0.00
N SER A 166 26.99 23.45 -0.27
CA SER A 166 28.43 23.58 -0.14
C SER A 166 29.15 22.49 -0.92
N ARG A 167 30.27 22.83 -1.57
CA ARG A 167 31.15 21.83 -2.20
C ARG A 167 32.07 21.11 -1.23
N VAL A 168 32.29 21.66 -0.04
CA VAL A 168 33.40 21.24 0.85
C VAL A 168 32.95 20.95 2.28
N SER A 169 31.65 21.07 2.57
CA SER A 169 31.13 20.72 3.90
C SER A 169 31.32 19.23 4.19
N HIS A 170 31.19 18.88 5.47
CA HIS A 170 31.20 17.49 5.90
C HIS A 170 30.15 16.67 5.14
N GLU A 171 28.94 17.19 5.02
CA GLU A 171 27.81 16.56 4.31
C GLU A 171 28.12 16.42 2.81
N ALA A 172 28.76 17.41 2.19
CA ALA A 172 29.19 17.34 0.79
C ALA A 172 30.16 16.18 0.57
N ALA A 173 31.20 16.11 1.41
CA ALA A 173 32.21 15.07 1.34
C ALA A 173 31.60 13.69 1.63
N TRP A 174 30.73 13.62 2.64
CA TRP A 174 30.03 12.40 3.03
C TRP A 174 29.18 11.82 1.90
N ILE A 175 28.35 12.66 1.27
CA ILE A 175 27.51 12.26 0.14
C ILE A 175 28.39 11.78 -1.02
N ARG A 176 29.43 12.54 -1.39
CA ARG A 176 30.33 12.16 -2.49
C ARG A 176 31.15 10.90 -2.24
N GLN A 177 31.47 10.57 -0.99
CA GLN A 177 32.26 9.39 -0.67
C GLN A 177 31.38 8.13 -0.54
N THR A 178 30.16 8.28 -0.02
CA THR A 178 29.31 7.15 0.37
C THR A 178 28.20 6.86 -0.64
N TYR A 179 27.66 7.90 -1.28
CA TYR A 179 26.49 7.87 -2.17
C TYR A 179 26.87 8.46 -3.52
N ASN A 180 28.01 8.03 -4.06
CA ASN A 180 28.68 8.67 -5.18
C ASN A 180 27.97 8.51 -6.54
N ASP A 181 26.93 7.68 -6.59
CA ASP A 181 26.05 7.48 -7.73
C ASP A 181 24.77 8.32 -7.65
N ALA A 182 24.47 8.96 -6.51
CA ALA A 182 23.31 9.83 -6.37
C ALA A 182 23.43 11.05 -7.28
N LEU A 183 22.40 11.32 -8.07
CA LEU A 183 22.37 12.43 -9.03
C LEU A 183 21.93 13.74 -8.37
N ALA A 184 21.06 13.64 -7.37
CA ALA A 184 20.44 14.78 -6.74
C ALA A 184 20.34 14.63 -5.21
N VAL A 185 20.21 15.75 -4.51
CA VAL A 185 20.02 15.84 -3.06
C VAL A 185 18.81 16.69 -2.69
N GLU A 186 18.02 16.21 -1.74
CA GLU A 186 16.79 16.83 -1.24
C GLU A 186 16.51 16.42 0.22
N MET A 187 15.33 16.76 0.77
CA MET A 187 15.11 16.72 2.23
C MET A 187 13.95 15.85 2.73
N GLU A 188 13.23 15.15 1.87
CA GLU A 188 11.94 14.54 2.23
C GLU A 188 11.75 13.14 1.65
N GLY A 189 12.46 12.80 0.57
CA GLY A 189 12.25 11.58 -0.20
C GLY A 189 12.41 10.31 0.63
N ALA A 190 13.31 10.29 1.62
CA ALA A 190 13.48 9.12 2.48
C ALA A 190 12.26 8.90 3.39
N GLY A 191 11.63 9.97 3.86
CA GLY A 191 10.39 9.90 4.63
C GLY A 191 9.23 9.33 3.82
N ILE A 192 9.04 9.86 2.61
CA ILE A 192 8.02 9.37 1.67
C ILE A 192 8.26 7.91 1.30
N ALA A 193 9.50 7.58 0.88
CA ALA A 193 9.86 6.24 0.45
C ALA A 193 9.69 5.22 1.59
N GLN A 194 10.06 5.60 2.81
CA GLN A 194 9.84 4.77 3.99
C GLN A 194 8.35 4.49 4.24
N ALA A 195 7.50 5.52 4.19
CA ALA A 195 6.06 5.35 4.41
C ALA A 195 5.43 4.48 3.32
N GLY A 196 5.73 4.73 2.04
CA GLY A 196 5.26 3.89 0.94
C GLY A 196 5.76 2.46 1.01
N HIS A 197 7.01 2.24 1.43
CA HIS A 197 7.55 0.89 1.62
C HIS A 197 6.82 0.12 2.72
N LEU A 198 6.52 0.77 3.86
CA LEU A 198 5.78 0.13 4.96
C LEU A 198 4.31 -0.12 4.64
N SER A 199 3.68 0.74 3.83
CA SER A 199 2.28 0.58 3.42
C SER A 199 2.10 -0.37 2.24
N GLY A 200 3.16 -0.66 1.48
CA GLY A 200 3.10 -1.38 0.22
C GLY A 200 2.60 -0.52 -0.96
N THR A 201 2.47 0.79 -0.79
CA THR A 201 2.03 1.71 -1.85
C THR A 201 3.19 2.02 -2.81
N PRO A 202 3.00 1.88 -4.14
CA PRO A 202 4.01 2.24 -5.10
C PRO A 202 4.37 3.74 -5.04
N VAL A 203 5.65 4.07 -4.83
CA VAL A 203 6.14 5.46 -4.74
C VAL A 203 7.05 5.82 -5.91
N ALA A 204 6.84 7.01 -6.48
CA ALA A 204 7.78 7.67 -7.39
C ALA A 204 8.31 8.95 -6.76
N VAL A 205 9.62 9.21 -6.87
CA VAL A 205 10.22 10.49 -6.50
C VAL A 205 10.73 11.17 -7.76
N VAL A 206 10.17 12.34 -8.07
CA VAL A 206 10.42 13.09 -9.30
C VAL A 206 10.89 14.50 -8.93
N ARG A 207 12.12 14.84 -9.30
CA ARG A 207 12.77 16.09 -8.91
C ARG A 207 13.23 16.88 -10.11
N GLY A 208 12.90 18.17 -10.17
CA GLY A 208 13.54 19.10 -11.09
C GLY A 208 14.81 19.67 -10.47
N ILE A 209 15.88 19.78 -11.23
CA ILE A 209 17.13 20.34 -10.74
C ILE A 209 17.07 21.86 -10.71
N SER A 210 17.10 22.46 -9.51
CA SER A 210 17.00 23.92 -9.32
C SER A 210 18.33 24.60 -9.02
N ASP A 211 19.30 23.89 -8.47
CA ASP A 211 20.61 24.44 -8.08
C ASP A 211 21.68 23.34 -8.08
N ARG A 212 22.94 23.70 -7.83
CA ARG A 212 24.10 22.80 -7.85
C ARG A 212 24.59 22.34 -6.48
N ALA A 213 23.84 22.65 -5.41
CA ALA A 213 24.18 22.29 -4.04
C ALA A 213 25.62 22.67 -3.61
N ASP A 214 26.21 23.71 -4.22
CA ASP A 214 27.63 24.00 -4.20
C ASP A 214 28.02 25.27 -3.43
N GLY A 215 27.03 25.98 -2.87
CA GLY A 215 27.23 27.23 -2.14
C GLY A 215 26.70 28.44 -2.89
N GLU A 216 26.33 28.32 -4.17
CA GLU A 216 25.87 29.44 -5.00
C GLU A 216 24.34 29.64 -4.98
N LYS A 217 23.60 28.80 -4.24
CA LYS A 217 22.12 28.80 -4.14
C LYS A 217 21.48 30.15 -3.75
N ALA A 218 22.26 31.10 -3.24
CA ALA A 218 21.81 32.44 -2.88
C ALA A 218 21.89 33.47 -4.04
N THR A 219 22.38 33.09 -5.22
CA THR A 219 22.39 33.97 -6.39
C THR A 219 20.97 34.17 -6.94
N GLU A 220 20.69 35.32 -7.56
CA GLU A 220 19.41 35.56 -8.24
C GLU A 220 19.19 34.58 -9.41
N ALA A 221 20.28 34.14 -10.05
CA ALA A 221 20.25 33.17 -11.14
C ALA A 221 19.72 31.81 -10.68
N ASP A 222 20.16 31.28 -9.54
CA ASP A 222 19.69 29.99 -9.03
C ASP A 222 18.23 30.06 -8.55
N ARG A 223 17.82 31.19 -7.97
CA ARG A 223 16.40 31.39 -7.60
C ARG A 223 15.48 31.40 -8.82
N ALA A 224 15.96 31.82 -9.98
CA ALA A 224 15.18 31.83 -11.21
C ALA A 224 14.89 30.41 -11.74
N TRP A 225 15.70 29.41 -11.36
CA TRP A 225 15.52 28.03 -11.82
C TRP A 225 14.50 27.24 -11.02
N GLN A 226 14.20 27.62 -9.77
CA GLN A 226 13.22 26.88 -8.94
C GLN A 226 11.84 26.73 -9.61
N PRO A 227 11.21 27.80 -10.16
CA PRO A 227 9.93 27.66 -10.85
C PRO A 227 10.02 26.77 -12.09
N VAL A 228 11.10 26.88 -12.87
CA VAL A 228 11.32 26.08 -14.09
C VAL A 228 11.48 24.59 -13.74
N ALA A 229 12.33 24.30 -12.76
CA ALA A 229 12.57 22.96 -12.25
C ALA A 229 11.28 22.33 -11.70
N ALA A 230 10.52 23.06 -10.89
CA ALA A 230 9.26 22.59 -10.34
C ALA A 230 8.21 22.32 -11.43
N ALA A 231 8.10 23.21 -12.42
CA ALA A 231 7.19 23.03 -13.55
C ALA A 231 7.54 21.78 -14.37
N ASN A 232 8.82 21.58 -14.68
CA ASN A 232 9.28 20.42 -15.44
C ASN A 232 9.06 19.10 -14.67
N ALA A 233 9.32 19.09 -13.35
CA ALA A 233 9.04 17.94 -12.49
C ALA A 233 7.54 17.62 -12.44
N ALA A 234 6.69 18.65 -12.32
CA ALA A 234 5.24 18.50 -12.34
C ALA A 234 4.71 18.00 -13.69
N ASP A 235 5.23 18.51 -14.82
CA ASP A 235 4.88 18.04 -16.16
C ASP A 235 5.19 16.55 -16.33
N PHE A 236 6.41 16.13 -15.97
CA PHE A 236 6.79 14.73 -16.06
C PHE A 236 5.94 13.84 -15.15
N ALA A 237 5.76 14.25 -13.89
CA ALA A 237 5.03 13.46 -12.90
C ALA A 237 3.54 13.31 -13.26
N LEU A 238 2.86 14.36 -13.73
CA LEU A 238 1.45 14.27 -14.08
C LEU A 238 1.20 13.51 -15.37
N GLU A 239 2.13 13.58 -16.34
CA GLU A 239 2.03 12.73 -17.53
C GLU A 239 2.27 11.25 -17.17
N LEU A 240 3.24 10.97 -16.28
CA LEU A 240 3.43 9.62 -15.73
C LEU A 240 2.19 9.12 -14.99
N ALA A 241 1.52 9.97 -14.22
CA ALA A 241 0.28 9.61 -13.53
C ALA A 241 -0.82 9.22 -14.53
N GLY A 242 -0.92 9.98 -15.63
CA GLY A 242 -1.86 9.68 -16.73
C GLY A 242 -1.58 8.33 -17.39
N GLU A 243 -0.32 7.98 -17.62
CA GLU A 243 0.06 6.68 -18.17
C GLU A 243 -0.24 5.53 -17.19
N LEU A 244 0.00 5.70 -15.89
CA LEU A 244 -0.30 4.66 -14.89
C LEU A 244 -1.80 4.41 -14.73
N VAL A 245 -2.64 5.45 -14.79
CA VAL A 245 -4.09 5.30 -14.67
C VAL A 245 -4.72 4.87 -16.00
N GLY A 246 -4.12 5.24 -17.14
CA GLY A 246 -4.61 4.93 -18.48
C GLY A 246 -4.24 3.55 -19.02
N THR A 247 -3.21 2.89 -18.47
CA THR A 247 -2.72 1.58 -18.97
C THR A 247 -3.50 0.36 -18.49
N GLU A 248 -4.52 0.52 -17.63
CA GLU A 248 -5.33 -0.61 -17.14
C GLU A 248 -6.50 -1.05 -18.07
N GLU A 249 -6.75 -0.39 -19.21
CA GLU A 249 -7.68 -0.91 -20.23
C GLU A 249 -7.10 -0.81 -21.67
N PRO A 250 -7.14 -1.88 -22.52
CA PRO A 250 -7.49 -3.28 -22.29
C PRO A 250 -6.33 -4.27 -22.54
N SER A 251 -6.27 -5.34 -21.73
CA SER A 251 -5.50 -6.55 -22.07
C SER A 251 -6.10 -7.23 -23.32
N SER A 252 -5.67 -6.79 -24.50
CA SER A 252 -6.01 -7.44 -25.78
C SER A 252 -5.08 -8.62 -26.12
N MET A 253 -4.23 -9.06 -25.18
CA MET A 253 -3.48 -10.32 -25.26
C MET A 253 -3.72 -11.24 -24.06
N ARG A 254 -4.94 -11.24 -23.51
CA ARG A 254 -5.51 -12.48 -22.97
C ARG A 254 -6.45 -13.00 -24.03
N GLU A 255 -6.18 -14.17 -24.57
CA GLU A 255 -7.15 -14.90 -25.39
C GLU A 255 -8.50 -14.87 -24.67
N LYS A 256 -9.42 -14.07 -25.20
CA LYS A 256 -10.81 -14.06 -24.74
C LYS A 256 -11.41 -15.39 -25.16
N LYS A 257 -11.61 -16.26 -24.17
CA LYS A 257 -12.71 -17.21 -24.15
C LYS A 257 -14.00 -16.47 -24.55
N ASP A 258 -14.79 -17.09 -25.41
CA ASP A 258 -16.00 -16.57 -26.06
C ASP A 258 -16.91 -15.77 -25.08
N PRO A 259 -17.31 -14.52 -25.38
CA PRO A 259 -18.19 -13.72 -24.52
C PRO A 259 -19.61 -14.26 -24.37
N ARG A 260 -19.96 -15.34 -25.07
CA ARG A 260 -21.25 -16.04 -24.90
C ARG A 260 -21.24 -17.08 -23.79
N ASP A 261 -20.13 -17.28 -23.10
CA ASP A 261 -20.11 -18.07 -21.88
C ASP A 261 -20.46 -17.16 -20.69
N THR A 262 -21.75 -16.84 -20.54
CA THR A 262 -22.33 -16.37 -19.27
C THR A 262 -22.37 -17.53 -18.28
N GLY A 263 -21.21 -18.16 -18.07
CA GLY A 263 -21.07 -19.32 -17.24
C GLY A 263 -21.33 -18.91 -15.80
N ASN A 264 -22.45 -19.36 -15.24
CA ASN A 264 -22.60 -19.38 -13.80
C ASN A 264 -21.46 -20.22 -13.23
N VAL A 265 -20.52 -19.56 -12.54
CA VAL A 265 -19.50 -20.25 -11.75
C VAL A 265 -20.20 -20.83 -10.54
N THR A 266 -20.63 -22.08 -10.67
CA THR A 266 -21.32 -22.80 -9.61
C THR A 266 -20.28 -23.72 -8.95
N ASN A 267 -19.77 -23.31 -7.80
CA ASN A 267 -18.89 -24.16 -7.00
C ASN A 267 -19.76 -24.95 -6.01
N THR A 268 -19.94 -26.25 -6.27
CA THR A 268 -20.68 -27.15 -5.37
C THR A 268 -19.67 -27.96 -4.59
N SER A 269 -19.52 -27.65 -3.30
CA SER A 269 -18.66 -28.38 -2.38
C SER A 269 -19.47 -28.77 -1.15
N ASN A 270 -19.17 -29.94 -0.59
CA ASN A 270 -19.75 -30.43 0.65
C ASN A 270 -18.90 -30.05 1.89
N GLY A 271 -17.97 -29.08 1.75
CA GLY A 271 -17.08 -28.57 2.80
C GLY A 271 -16.76 -27.08 2.64
N THR A 272 -15.92 -26.52 3.50
CA THR A 272 -15.60 -25.08 3.51
C THR A 272 -14.94 -24.64 2.22
N VAL A 273 -15.54 -23.68 1.52
CA VAL A 273 -14.98 -23.08 0.29
C VAL A 273 -14.50 -21.67 0.59
N GLY A 274 -13.21 -21.42 0.41
CA GLY A 274 -12.68 -20.05 0.34
C GLY A 274 -12.81 -19.52 -1.08
N VAL A 275 -13.53 -18.41 -1.26
CA VAL A 275 -13.55 -17.68 -2.54
C VAL A 275 -12.62 -16.48 -2.40
N GLN A 276 -11.44 -16.55 -3.02
CA GLN A 276 -10.53 -15.42 -3.10
C GLN A 276 -10.67 -14.78 -4.49
N ALA A 277 -11.61 -13.82 -4.59
CA ALA A 277 -11.80 -13.00 -5.79
C ALA A 277 -11.35 -11.56 -5.47
N GLY A 278 -10.50 -10.99 -6.32
CA GLY A 278 -9.91 -9.67 -6.09
C GLY A 278 -10.90 -8.49 -6.13
N HIS A 279 -12.06 -8.66 -6.77
CA HIS A 279 -13.12 -7.64 -6.76
C HIS A 279 -14.48 -8.28 -7.11
N VAL A 280 -15.51 -8.03 -6.29
CA VAL A 280 -16.90 -8.40 -6.58
C VAL A 280 -17.75 -7.14 -6.48
N SER A 281 -18.38 -6.73 -7.58
CA SER A 281 -19.34 -5.62 -7.61
C SER A 281 -20.68 -6.10 -8.15
N GLY A 282 -21.77 -5.79 -7.44
CA GLY A 282 -23.15 -6.07 -7.89
C GLY A 282 -23.58 -7.54 -7.93
N GLY A 283 -22.82 -8.48 -7.37
CA GLY A 283 -23.18 -9.90 -7.32
C GLY A 283 -24.15 -10.23 -6.19
N THR A 284 -25.21 -11.00 -6.49
CA THR A 284 -26.11 -11.58 -5.48
C THR A 284 -25.61 -12.97 -5.11
N PHE A 285 -25.22 -13.17 -3.86
CA PHE A 285 -24.81 -14.48 -3.35
C PHE A 285 -26.04 -15.29 -2.93
N HIS A 286 -26.34 -16.36 -3.67
CA HIS A 286 -27.32 -17.35 -3.24
C HIS A 286 -26.61 -18.47 -2.47
N VAL A 287 -26.63 -18.37 -1.15
CA VAL A 287 -26.28 -19.51 -0.29
C VAL A 287 -27.54 -20.34 -0.10
N SER A 288 -27.70 -21.38 -0.90
CA SER A 288 -28.67 -22.44 -0.63
C SER A 288 -28.10 -23.31 0.48
N LEU A 289 -28.28 -22.89 1.73
CA LEU A 289 -28.20 -23.83 2.84
C LEU A 289 -29.28 -24.88 2.57
N PRO A 290 -28.98 -26.19 2.59
CA PRO A 290 -30.04 -27.17 2.61
C PRO A 290 -30.95 -26.79 3.77
N ALA A 291 -32.21 -26.50 3.46
CA ALA A 291 -33.25 -26.44 4.46
C ALA A 291 -33.35 -27.87 5.00
N SER A 292 -32.50 -28.20 5.97
CA SER A 292 -32.72 -29.32 6.85
C SER A 292 -33.95 -28.95 7.65
N GLY A 293 -35.11 -29.38 7.13
CA GLY A 293 -36.25 -29.62 7.98
C GLY A 293 -35.83 -30.56 9.10
N ALA A 294 -36.27 -30.23 10.31
CA ALA A 294 -35.92 -30.78 11.61
C ALA A 294 -34.77 -30.05 12.33
N ALA A 295 -35.08 -29.56 13.52
CA ALA A 295 -34.09 -29.12 14.50
C ALA A 295 -33.05 -30.25 14.70
N PRO A 296 -31.75 -29.94 14.76
CA PRO A 296 -30.73 -30.96 14.95
C PRO A 296 -31.03 -31.72 16.24
N ASP A 297 -31.08 -33.05 16.13
CA ASP A 297 -31.10 -33.92 17.30
C ASP A 297 -29.74 -33.77 17.99
N VAL A 298 -29.74 -32.93 19.03
CA VAL A 298 -28.53 -32.52 19.75
C VAL A 298 -27.81 -33.73 20.35
N VAL A 299 -28.53 -34.79 20.69
CA VAL A 299 -27.96 -36.03 21.25
C VAL A 299 -27.22 -36.80 20.16
N ALA A 300 -27.84 -36.99 18.98
CA ALA A 300 -27.22 -37.69 17.86
C ALA A 300 -25.95 -37.00 17.33
N GLU A 301 -25.93 -35.66 17.33
CA GLU A 301 -24.76 -34.88 16.90
C GLU A 301 -23.61 -34.93 17.93
N LEU A 302 -23.90 -35.04 19.23
CA LEU A 302 -22.88 -35.26 20.25
C LEU A 302 -22.23 -36.64 20.13
N ASP A 303 -23.01 -37.67 19.82
CA ASP A 303 -22.48 -39.00 19.56
C ASP A 303 -21.62 -39.06 18.29
N SER A 304 -22.03 -38.36 17.23
CA SER A 304 -21.20 -38.22 16.02
C SER A 304 -19.87 -37.49 16.28
N LEU A 305 -19.86 -36.50 17.19
CA LEU A 305 -18.62 -35.84 17.62
C LEU A 305 -17.70 -36.77 18.41
N ARG A 306 -18.24 -37.65 19.27
CA ARG A 306 -17.45 -38.68 19.96
C ARG A 306 -16.78 -39.64 18.99
N GLU A 307 -17.52 -40.11 17.98
CA GLU A 307 -16.97 -40.99 16.94
C GLU A 307 -15.89 -40.29 16.12
N GLY A 308 -16.11 -39.03 15.74
CA GLY A 308 -15.13 -38.22 15.03
C GLY A 308 -13.84 -38.02 15.84
N LEU A 309 -13.96 -37.74 17.14
CA LEU A 309 -12.82 -37.58 18.03
C LEU A 309 -11.99 -38.88 18.15
N ALA A 310 -12.65 -40.04 18.26
CA ALA A 310 -11.98 -41.35 18.28
C ALA A 310 -11.26 -41.64 16.95
N GLN A 311 -11.86 -41.24 15.82
CA GLN A 311 -11.25 -41.39 14.51
C GLN A 311 -10.00 -40.50 14.35
N GLU A 312 -10.03 -39.25 14.80
CA GLU A 312 -8.89 -38.34 14.77
C GLU A 312 -7.73 -38.82 15.66
N ARG A 313 -8.03 -39.40 16.83
CA ARG A 313 -7.04 -40.08 17.68
C ARG A 313 -6.41 -41.28 16.97
N SER A 314 -7.23 -42.15 16.39
CA SER A 314 -6.73 -43.33 15.66
C SER A 314 -5.86 -42.96 14.45
N ALA A 315 -6.10 -41.78 13.86
CA ALA A 315 -5.32 -41.21 12.77
C ALA A 315 -4.07 -40.44 13.24
N GLY A 316 -3.83 -40.33 14.55
CA GLY A 316 -2.69 -39.63 15.15
C GLY A 316 -2.70 -38.12 14.97
N ARG A 317 -3.87 -37.51 14.68
CA ARG A 317 -4.02 -36.06 14.48
C ARG A 317 -4.25 -35.29 15.79
N ILE A 318 -4.59 -36.00 16.85
CA ILE A 318 -4.64 -35.49 18.24
C ILE A 318 -3.89 -36.44 19.16
N ASP A 319 -3.26 -35.87 20.19
CA ASP A 319 -2.64 -36.65 21.26
C ASP A 319 -3.68 -37.19 22.26
N GLU A 320 -3.23 -38.10 23.11
CA GLU A 320 -4.06 -38.77 24.12
C GLU A 320 -4.64 -37.77 25.15
N GLU A 321 -3.86 -36.75 25.52
CA GLU A 321 -4.26 -35.74 26.52
C GLU A 321 -5.41 -34.87 25.98
N THR A 322 -5.30 -34.45 24.73
CA THR A 322 -6.33 -33.67 24.02
C THR A 322 -7.60 -34.50 23.79
N TYR A 323 -7.44 -35.79 23.48
CA TYR A 323 -8.57 -36.71 23.32
C TYR A 323 -9.37 -36.88 24.62
N GLU A 324 -8.70 -37.12 25.74
CA GLU A 324 -9.36 -37.30 27.04
C GLU A 324 -10.05 -36.01 27.50
N ALA A 325 -9.37 -34.85 27.40
CA ALA A 325 -9.96 -33.56 27.74
C ALA A 325 -11.19 -33.21 26.87
N ALA A 326 -11.14 -33.49 25.57
CA ALA A 326 -12.28 -33.28 24.67
C ALA A 326 -13.44 -34.25 24.96
N SER A 327 -13.14 -35.49 25.36
CA SER A 327 -14.16 -36.49 25.74
C SER A 327 -14.89 -36.10 27.04
N GLU A 328 -14.17 -35.59 28.04
CA GLU A 328 -14.77 -35.08 29.29
C GLU A 328 -15.73 -33.91 29.05
N GLU A 329 -15.38 -33.00 28.15
CA GLU A 329 -16.25 -31.87 27.79
C GLU A 329 -17.49 -32.34 27.00
N LEU A 330 -17.38 -33.38 26.16
CA LEU A 330 -18.54 -34.00 25.48
C LEU A 330 -19.48 -34.71 26.47
N ASP A 331 -18.94 -35.37 27.49
CA ASP A 331 -19.72 -36.01 28.54
C ASP A 331 -20.44 -34.98 29.41
N THR A 332 -19.75 -33.89 29.76
CA THR A 332 -20.33 -32.76 30.49
C THR A 332 -21.45 -32.11 29.68
N ALA A 333 -21.25 -31.93 28.37
CA ALA A 333 -22.26 -31.39 27.48
C ALA A 333 -23.50 -32.28 27.41
N SER A 334 -23.31 -33.59 27.24
CA SER A 334 -24.39 -34.58 27.15
C SER A 334 -25.21 -34.62 28.44
N LYS A 335 -24.54 -34.68 29.59
CA LYS A 335 -25.20 -34.72 30.90
C LYS A 335 -26.06 -33.49 31.16
N GLY A 336 -25.54 -32.29 30.84
CA GLY A 336 -26.31 -31.06 31.03
C GLY A 336 -27.52 -30.93 30.09
N ILE A 337 -27.51 -31.62 28.94
CA ILE A 337 -28.66 -31.71 28.03
C ILE A 337 -29.68 -32.72 28.55
N GLU A 338 -29.24 -33.89 29.05
CA GLU A 338 -30.10 -34.92 29.65
C GLU A 338 -30.82 -34.43 30.91
N GLU A 339 -30.14 -33.66 31.76
CA GLU A 339 -30.72 -33.08 32.97
C GLU A 339 -31.87 -32.10 32.65
N GLY A 340 -31.85 -31.46 31.47
CA GLY A 340 -32.92 -30.57 30.99
C GLY A 340 -33.15 -29.31 31.83
N THR A 341 -32.33 -29.05 32.86
CA THR A 341 -32.44 -27.90 33.75
C THR A 341 -31.79 -26.64 33.14
N PRO A 342 -32.19 -25.42 33.56
CA PRO A 342 -31.53 -24.18 33.14
C PRO A 342 -30.03 -24.14 33.47
N GLU A 343 -29.64 -24.75 34.60
CA GLU A 343 -28.25 -24.90 35.04
C GLU A 343 -27.50 -25.90 34.16
N GLY A 344 -28.12 -27.04 33.84
CA GLY A 344 -27.58 -28.05 32.91
C GLY A 344 -27.30 -27.48 31.52
N LYS A 345 -28.24 -26.71 30.96
CA LYS A 345 -28.07 -26.02 29.66
C LYS A 345 -26.89 -25.05 29.65
N LYS A 346 -26.69 -24.28 30.73
CA LYS A 346 -25.54 -23.37 30.86
C LYS A 346 -24.23 -24.14 30.94
N SER A 347 -24.21 -25.25 31.68
CA SER A 347 -23.06 -26.15 31.77
C SER A 347 -22.71 -26.72 30.39
N SER A 348 -23.69 -27.22 29.63
CA SER A 348 -23.46 -27.75 28.28
C SER A 348 -22.93 -26.71 27.30
N ILE A 349 -23.44 -25.48 27.34
CA ILE A 349 -22.92 -24.39 26.48
C ILE A 349 -21.46 -24.07 26.83
N LEU A 350 -21.10 -24.08 28.11
CA LEU A 350 -19.73 -23.80 28.54
C LEU A 350 -18.79 -24.92 28.09
N ALA A 351 -19.22 -26.18 28.23
CA ALA A 351 -18.46 -27.34 27.80
C ALA A 351 -18.22 -27.35 26.28
N LEU A 352 -19.25 -27.07 25.48
CA LEU A 352 -19.11 -26.95 24.03
C LEU A 352 -18.16 -25.83 23.59
N LYS A 353 -18.12 -24.70 24.32
CA LYS A 353 -17.16 -23.63 24.05
C LYS A 353 -15.72 -24.02 24.37
N ARG A 354 -15.50 -24.79 25.43
CA ARG A 354 -14.17 -25.30 25.78
C ARG A 354 -13.72 -26.34 24.76
N LEU A 355 -14.60 -27.24 24.37
CA LEU A 355 -14.38 -28.20 23.29
C LEU A 355 -13.97 -27.51 21.98
N TRP A 356 -14.63 -26.40 21.63
CA TRP A 356 -14.27 -25.60 20.46
C TRP A 356 -12.85 -25.02 20.55
N GLY A 357 -12.41 -24.60 21.74
CA GLY A 357 -11.05 -24.14 21.98
C GLY A 357 -10.01 -25.25 21.90
N LEU A 358 -10.33 -26.44 22.40
CA LEU A 358 -9.44 -27.62 22.35
C LEU A 358 -9.26 -28.16 20.93
N LEU A 359 -10.29 -28.06 20.09
CA LEU A 359 -10.30 -28.61 18.72
C LEU A 359 -10.11 -27.56 17.62
N GLY A 360 -9.63 -26.36 17.97
CA GLY A 360 -9.54 -25.20 17.07
C GLY A 360 -8.74 -25.46 15.78
N ASP A 361 -7.75 -26.35 15.82
CA ASP A 361 -6.92 -26.70 14.67
C ASP A 361 -7.54 -27.78 13.76
N LEU A 362 -8.66 -28.39 14.18
CA LEU A 362 -9.38 -29.43 13.42
C LEU A 362 -10.66 -28.85 12.80
N ALA A 363 -10.50 -28.24 11.63
CA ALA A 363 -11.56 -27.54 10.93
C ALA A 363 -12.84 -28.37 10.70
N SER A 364 -12.73 -29.70 10.54
CA SER A 364 -13.88 -30.60 10.34
C SER A 364 -14.72 -30.81 11.59
N LEU A 365 -14.09 -30.90 12.77
CA LEU A 365 -14.78 -31.06 14.06
C LEU A 365 -15.25 -29.70 14.60
N GLY A 366 -14.42 -28.66 14.48
CA GLY A 366 -14.76 -27.31 14.92
C GLY A 366 -16.02 -26.74 14.25
N ALA A 367 -16.24 -27.07 12.97
CA ALA A 367 -17.42 -26.62 12.22
C ALA A 367 -18.75 -27.19 12.76
N ARG A 368 -18.73 -28.33 13.45
CA ARG A 368 -19.93 -29.00 13.99
C ARG A 368 -20.33 -28.49 15.38
N ILE A 369 -19.43 -27.83 16.10
CA ILE A 369 -19.68 -27.36 17.47
C ILE A 369 -20.53 -26.08 17.51
N ALA A 370 -20.35 -25.17 16.55
CA ALA A 370 -21.09 -23.89 16.53
C ALA A 370 -22.62 -24.05 16.32
N PRO A 371 -23.11 -24.94 15.44
CA PRO A 371 -24.53 -25.28 15.33
C PRO A 371 -25.11 -25.86 16.63
N LEU A 372 -24.36 -26.72 17.33
CA LEU A 372 -24.78 -27.31 18.61
C LEU A 372 -24.96 -26.27 19.71
N ILE A 373 -24.03 -25.32 19.83
CA ILE A 373 -24.17 -24.21 20.79
C ILE A 373 -25.44 -23.41 20.51
N SER A 374 -25.79 -23.23 19.24
CA SER A 374 -27.00 -22.51 18.82
C SER A 374 -28.27 -23.31 19.10
N ALA A 375 -28.24 -24.63 18.88
CA ALA A 375 -29.36 -25.53 19.18
C ALA A 375 -29.66 -25.60 20.69
N VAL A 376 -28.64 -25.73 21.54
CA VAL A 376 -28.81 -25.75 23.00
C VAL A 376 -29.34 -24.40 23.51
N LYS A 377 -28.92 -23.27 22.92
CA LYS A 377 -29.48 -21.94 23.23
C LYS A 377 -30.94 -21.78 22.79
N GLY A 378 -31.33 -22.42 21.69
CA GLY A 378 -32.65 -22.27 21.05
C GLY A 378 -33.79 -23.08 21.69
N THR A 379 -33.49 -24.06 22.55
CA THR A 379 -34.49 -24.93 23.22
C THR A 379 -35.22 -24.26 24.40
N SER A 380 -35.69 -23.01 24.24
CA SER A 380 -36.48 -22.30 25.26
C SER A 380 -37.94 -22.73 25.26
#